data_AF-A0A3P5Z516-F1
#
_entry.id   AF-A0A3P5Z516-F1
#
_cell.length_a   1.000
_cell.length_b   1.000
_cell.length_c   1.000
_cell.angle_alpha   90.00
_cell.angle_beta   90.00
_cell.angle_gamma   90.00
#
_symmetry.space_group_name_H-M   'P 1'
#
loop_
_entity.id
_entity.type
_entity.pdbx_description
1 polymer ?
#
loop_
_entity_poly.entity_id
_entity_poly.type
_entity_poly.pdbx_seq_one_letter_code
_entity_poly.pdbx_strand_id
1 'polypeptide(L)'
;MKEMQAIETSQPTLAPPAKHSRQLGAQLSGSMSFSSQMSNEDEEMSRTTLSAIRAKEEEIEKNKMEIRERVQAQLGRVEEETKRLALIREVISYSSPTSAGAECIDSDCFWVEQRIHRAGPREKIYFRPEQVKAAIITCGGLCPGLNDVIRHIVITLEIYGVKNIVGISFGYKGFSDKDLTEMPLSRKVVQNIHLSGGSLLGVSRGGPSVSEIVDSMEERGINMLFVLGGNGTHAGANAIHNECRKRKMKVAVVGVPKTIDNDILHMDKTFGFDTAVEEAQRAINSAYIEAHSAYHGIGIVKLMGRNSGFIAMQASLASGQVDICLIPEVPFNIHGPNGVLKHMKYLIETKGSAVICVAEGAGQNLLEKTNAKDASGNTILGDFGVHIRQEAYEDVSCCVILF
;
A
#
# COMPACT_ATOMS: atom_id res chain seq x y z
N MET A 1 1.22 39.04 44.86
CA MET A 1 2.08 38.96 46.07
C MET A 1 3.18 37.95 45.79
N LYS A 2 4.45 38.36 45.93
CA LYS A 2 5.70 37.55 45.98
C LYS A 2 6.01 36.67 44.75
N GLU A 3 7.10 36.89 44.00
CA GLU A 3 8.53 36.65 44.35
C GLU A 3 8.81 35.14 44.52
N MET A 4 9.90 34.51 44.07
CA MET A 4 11.12 34.90 43.32
C MET A 4 11.72 33.60 42.70
N GLN A 5 12.76 33.54 41.85
CA GLN A 5 13.79 34.48 41.38
C GLN A 5 14.29 34.06 39.96
N ALA A 6 15.24 34.79 39.37
CA ALA A 6 16.11 34.34 38.27
C ALA A 6 17.59 34.45 38.69
N ILE A 7 18.50 33.73 38.01
CA ILE A 7 19.95 33.84 38.23
C ILE A 7 20.65 34.02 36.87
N GLU A 8 21.23 35.20 36.68
CA GLU A 8 22.27 35.48 35.68
C GLU A 8 23.62 35.65 36.38
N THR A 9 24.68 35.20 35.72
CA THR A 9 26.08 35.56 36.02
C THR A 9 26.87 35.39 34.71
N SER A 10 27.74 36.26 34.20
CA SER A 10 28.11 37.67 34.43
C SER A 10 29.44 37.84 33.65
N GLN A 11 29.55 38.81 32.76
CA GLN A 11 30.81 39.13 32.06
C GLN A 11 31.73 40.00 32.94
N PRO A 12 33.07 39.94 32.75
CA PRO A 12 33.99 41.00 33.17
C PRO A 12 34.50 41.86 32.00
N THR A 13 34.70 43.16 32.23
CA THR A 13 35.41 44.11 31.34
C THR A 13 36.30 45.07 32.16
N LEU A 14 37.07 45.94 31.47
CA LEU A 14 38.14 46.88 31.93
C LEU A 14 39.55 46.25 32.07
N ALA A 15 40.67 46.94 31.78
CA ALA A 15 40.97 48.20 31.07
C ALA A 15 42.50 48.27 30.74
N PRO A 16 43.01 49.19 29.87
CA PRO A 16 44.34 49.06 29.26
C PRO A 16 45.47 49.91 29.90
N PRO A 17 46.74 49.44 29.78
CA PRO A 17 47.93 50.28 29.61
C PRO A 17 48.90 49.73 28.52
N ALA A 18 49.91 50.42 27.97
CA ALA A 18 50.30 51.84 27.98
C ALA A 18 51.14 52.15 26.71
N LYS A 19 51.35 53.44 26.40
CA LYS A 19 52.30 53.88 25.36
C LYS A 19 53.74 53.82 25.89
N HIS A 20 54.68 53.37 25.07
CA HIS A 20 56.10 53.74 25.23
C HIS A 20 56.67 54.29 23.93
N SER A 21 57.28 55.46 24.03
CA SER A 21 58.06 56.11 22.98
C SER A 21 59.55 55.81 23.13
N ARG A 22 60.29 55.80 22.02
CA ARG A 22 61.62 56.41 21.94
C ARG A 22 62.06 56.67 20.50
N GLN A 23 62.74 57.80 20.31
CA GLN A 23 63.28 58.26 19.03
C GLN A 23 64.69 57.69 18.81
N LEU A 24 65.01 57.37 17.56
CA LEU A 24 66.23 57.79 16.86
C LEU A 24 65.73 58.19 15.45
N GLY A 25 65.88 59.42 14.95
CA GLY A 25 67.15 60.07 14.61
C GLY A 25 67.55 59.61 13.20
N ALA A 26 67.81 60.42 12.18
CA ALA A 26 67.80 61.85 11.91
C ALA A 26 68.21 62.00 10.42
N GLN A 27 67.88 63.10 9.73
CA GLN A 27 68.44 63.52 8.41
C GLN A 27 68.15 62.56 7.22
N LEU A 28 67.52 62.99 6.12
CA LEU A 28 68.06 63.97 5.17
C LEU A 28 66.96 64.58 4.27
N SER A 29 67.20 65.81 3.84
CA SER A 29 66.46 66.50 2.78
C SER A 29 66.75 65.91 1.39
N GLY A 30 65.74 65.76 0.54
CA GLY A 30 65.94 65.37 -0.86
C GLY A 30 64.64 65.36 -1.67
N SER A 31 64.32 66.47 -2.32
CA SER A 31 63.28 66.51 -3.35
C SER A 31 63.78 65.84 -4.63
N MET A 32 63.15 64.75 -5.07
CA MET A 32 63.30 64.24 -6.44
C MET A 32 61.95 63.86 -7.04
N SER A 33 61.56 64.62 -8.06
CA SER A 33 60.53 64.24 -9.02
C SER A 33 61.03 63.04 -9.84
N PHE A 34 60.28 61.94 -9.89
CA PHE A 34 60.60 60.82 -10.75
C PHE A 34 59.74 60.86 -12.03
N SER A 35 60.39 61.07 -13.17
CA SER A 35 59.76 61.01 -14.49
C SER A 35 59.52 59.57 -14.93
N SER A 36 58.42 59.33 -15.63
CA SER A 36 58.04 58.02 -16.18
C SER A 36 58.92 57.58 -17.35
N GLN A 37 59.91 56.72 -17.08
CA GLN A 37 60.50 55.81 -18.06
C GLN A 37 60.82 54.47 -17.38
N MET A 38 59.97 53.45 -17.60
CA MET A 38 60.30 52.06 -17.28
C MET A 38 61.27 51.52 -18.34
N SER A 39 62.23 50.69 -17.94
CA SER A 39 63.10 50.02 -18.91
C SER A 39 62.39 48.82 -19.57
N ASN A 40 62.88 48.35 -20.72
CA ASN A 40 62.34 47.15 -21.35
C ASN A 40 62.46 45.90 -20.45
N GLU A 41 63.49 45.84 -19.61
CA GLU A 41 63.68 44.77 -18.62
C GLU A 41 62.63 44.85 -17.49
N ASP A 42 62.26 46.04 -17.05
CA ASP A 42 61.15 46.25 -16.11
C ASP A 42 59.80 45.86 -16.73
N GLU A 43 59.58 46.16 -18.01
CA GLU A 43 58.37 45.71 -18.73
C GLU A 43 58.30 44.18 -18.82
N GLU A 44 59.41 43.50 -19.13
CA GLU A 44 59.46 42.04 -19.22
C GLU A 44 59.33 41.36 -17.85
N MET A 45 60.00 41.88 -16.83
CA MET A 45 59.84 41.45 -15.43
C MET A 45 58.40 41.68 -14.94
N SER A 46 57.77 42.79 -15.30
CA SER A 46 56.37 43.08 -14.95
C SER A 46 55.40 42.14 -15.69
N ARG A 47 55.65 41.81 -16.97
CA ARG A 47 54.89 40.80 -17.72
C ARG A 47 55.02 39.40 -17.11
N THR A 48 56.22 38.97 -16.72
CA THR A 48 56.45 37.68 -16.02
C THR A 48 55.81 37.67 -14.62
N THR A 49 55.81 38.81 -13.92
CA THR A 49 55.11 38.94 -12.63
C THR A 49 53.59 38.86 -12.81
N LEU A 50 53.04 39.52 -13.82
CA LEU A 50 51.61 39.47 -14.15
C LEU A 50 51.16 38.08 -14.62
N SER A 51 51.99 37.34 -15.37
CA SER A 51 51.67 35.96 -15.76
C SER A 51 51.71 35.00 -14.57
N ALA A 52 52.68 35.16 -13.65
CA ALA A 52 52.73 34.40 -12.40
C ALA A 52 51.55 34.70 -11.46
N ILE A 53 51.07 35.96 -11.42
CA ILE A 53 49.86 36.35 -10.69
C ILE A 53 48.63 35.65 -11.31
N ARG A 54 48.43 35.74 -12.63
CA ARG A 54 47.31 35.07 -13.32
C ARG A 54 47.31 33.56 -13.13
N ALA A 55 48.46 32.91 -13.22
CA ALA A 55 48.59 31.48 -12.96
C ALA A 55 48.17 31.11 -11.51
N LYS A 56 48.52 31.94 -10.52
CA LYS A 56 48.05 31.77 -9.15
C LYS A 56 46.57 32.08 -8.97
N GLU A 57 46.01 33.04 -9.69
CA GLU A 57 44.57 33.32 -9.68
C GLU A 57 43.77 32.12 -10.24
N GLU A 58 44.23 31.53 -11.34
CA GLU A 58 43.65 30.30 -11.91
C GLU A 58 43.76 29.10 -10.95
N GLU A 59 44.91 28.93 -10.28
CA GLU A 59 45.12 27.88 -9.27
C GLU A 59 44.21 28.09 -8.04
N ILE A 60 44.04 29.33 -7.58
CA ILE A 60 43.11 29.70 -6.50
C ILE A 60 41.67 29.41 -6.89
N GLU A 61 41.24 29.75 -8.11
CA GLU A 61 39.85 29.53 -8.54
C GLU A 61 39.54 28.03 -8.75
N LYS A 62 40.53 27.26 -9.23
CA LYS A 62 40.46 25.79 -9.27
C LYS A 62 40.31 25.20 -7.86
N ASN A 63 41.13 25.63 -6.91
CA ASN A 63 41.05 25.18 -5.51
C ASN A 63 39.71 25.56 -4.85
N LYS A 64 39.14 26.75 -5.16
CA LYS A 64 37.79 27.13 -4.70
C LYS A 64 36.70 26.21 -5.27
N MET A 65 36.78 25.84 -6.55
CA MET A 65 35.81 24.90 -7.14
C MET A 65 35.89 23.53 -6.47
N GLU A 66 37.09 22.99 -6.27
CA GLU A 66 37.26 21.68 -5.64
C GLU A 66 36.78 21.66 -4.16
N ILE A 67 37.01 22.76 -3.42
CA ILE A 67 36.46 22.92 -2.06
C ILE A 67 34.93 23.01 -2.10
N ARG A 68 34.34 23.75 -3.05
CA ARG A 68 32.88 23.83 -3.21
C ARG A 68 32.26 22.47 -3.49
N GLU A 69 32.83 21.67 -4.41
CA GLU A 69 32.33 20.32 -4.70
C GLU A 69 32.41 19.39 -3.48
N ARG A 70 33.54 19.41 -2.75
CA ARG A 70 33.70 18.62 -1.51
C ARG A 70 32.66 19.01 -0.44
N VAL A 71 32.37 20.30 -0.27
CA VAL A 71 31.35 20.80 0.66
C VAL A 71 29.94 20.42 0.19
N GLN A 72 29.63 20.57 -1.10
CA GLN A 72 28.35 20.19 -1.69
C GLN A 72 28.06 18.68 -1.49
N ALA A 73 29.08 17.83 -1.67
CA ALA A 73 28.99 16.39 -1.45
C ALA A 73 28.78 16.03 0.04
N GLN A 74 29.46 16.72 0.97
CA GLN A 74 29.22 16.52 2.41
C GLN A 74 27.81 16.95 2.84
N LEU A 75 27.30 18.09 2.33
CA LEU A 75 25.93 18.54 2.60
C LEU A 75 24.89 17.53 2.08
N GLY A 76 25.08 17.00 0.86
CA GLY A 76 24.18 15.99 0.29
C GLY A 76 24.07 14.74 1.17
N ARG A 77 25.21 14.24 1.68
CA ARG A 77 25.26 13.07 2.54
C ARG A 77 24.58 13.29 3.90
N VAL A 78 24.71 14.49 4.49
CA VAL A 78 24.04 14.83 5.76
C VAL A 78 22.54 15.02 5.58
N GLU A 79 22.07 15.58 4.46
CA GLU A 79 20.64 15.59 4.12
C GLU A 79 20.07 14.16 3.99
N GLU A 80 20.84 13.24 3.41
CA GLU A 80 20.43 11.85 3.20
C GLU A 80 20.37 11.06 4.52
N GLU A 81 21.37 11.22 5.41
CA GLU A 81 21.33 10.70 6.79
C GLU A 81 20.16 11.27 7.60
N THR A 82 19.82 12.55 7.41
CA THR A 82 18.66 13.19 8.08
C THR A 82 17.32 12.67 7.54
N LYS A 83 17.19 12.49 6.22
CA LYS A 83 16.02 11.86 5.59
C LYS A 83 15.86 10.40 6.04
N ARG A 84 16.96 9.68 6.24
CA ARG A 84 16.99 8.30 6.77
C ARG A 84 16.56 8.23 8.24
N LEU A 85 16.95 9.19 9.08
CA LEU A 85 16.51 9.25 10.48
C LEU A 85 15.02 9.61 10.62
N ALA A 86 14.49 10.47 9.75
CA ALA A 86 13.05 10.77 9.69
C ALA A 86 12.19 9.57 9.22
N LEU A 87 12.79 8.60 8.51
CA LEU A 87 12.15 7.39 7.99
C LEU A 87 11.74 6.40 9.09
N ILE A 88 12.38 6.45 10.26
CA ILE A 88 12.51 5.32 11.21
C ILE A 88 11.47 5.31 12.34
N ARG A 89 10.76 6.42 12.62
CA ARG A 89 10.17 6.61 13.96
C ARG A 89 9.02 5.65 14.35
N GLU A 90 8.34 5.02 13.40
CA GLU A 90 7.64 3.74 13.61
C GLU A 90 7.70 2.89 12.33
N VAL A 91 8.85 2.25 12.09
CA VAL A 91 8.95 1.12 11.14
C VAL A 91 8.68 -0.16 11.92
N ILE A 92 7.82 -1.03 11.39
CA ILE A 92 7.60 -2.37 11.97
C ILE A 92 8.49 -3.36 11.21
N SER A 93 9.31 -4.12 11.94
CA SER A 93 9.95 -5.34 11.45
C SER A 93 8.93 -6.47 11.49
N TYR A 94 8.59 -7.05 10.34
CA TYR A 94 7.51 -8.05 10.24
C TYR A 94 8.02 -9.48 10.00
N SER A 95 9.22 -9.63 9.42
CA SER A 95 9.87 -10.93 9.20
C SER A 95 10.66 -11.38 10.45
N SER A 96 9.94 -11.81 11.48
CA SER A 96 10.51 -12.71 12.49
C SER A 96 10.59 -14.13 11.90
N PRO A 97 11.60 -14.95 12.23
CA PRO A 97 11.58 -16.41 11.96
C PRO A 97 10.36 -17.14 12.54
N THR A 98 9.62 -16.50 13.45
CA THR A 98 8.37 -17.01 14.05
C THR A 98 7.10 -16.51 13.35
N SER A 99 7.20 -15.74 12.27
CA SER A 99 6.04 -15.21 11.53
C SER A 99 5.54 -16.24 10.52
N ALA A 100 4.23 -16.35 10.35
CA ALA A 100 3.61 -17.36 9.47
C ALA A 100 3.90 -17.16 7.97
N GLY A 101 4.38 -15.98 7.57
CA GLY A 101 4.80 -15.65 6.20
C GLY A 101 6.31 -15.46 6.06
N ALA A 102 7.12 -16.08 6.92
CA ALA A 102 8.56 -15.99 6.89
C ALA A 102 9.15 -17.08 5.96
N GLU A 103 9.76 -16.69 4.84
CA GLU A 103 10.47 -17.58 3.92
C GLU A 103 11.99 -17.56 4.15
N CYS A 104 12.62 -18.73 4.24
CA CYS A 104 14.07 -18.88 4.17
C CYS A 104 14.55 -18.60 2.74
N ILE A 105 15.53 -17.71 2.58
CA ILE A 105 15.99 -17.23 1.26
C ILE A 105 17.05 -18.17 0.65
N ASP A 106 17.68 -19.03 1.47
CA ASP A 106 18.65 -20.03 1.07
C ASP A 106 18.57 -21.31 1.91
N SER A 107 19.39 -22.31 1.55
CA SER A 107 19.49 -23.61 2.22
C SER A 107 19.96 -23.54 3.66
N ASP A 108 20.62 -22.45 4.04
CA ASP A 108 21.14 -22.22 5.40
C ASP A 108 20.11 -21.45 6.27
N CYS A 109 18.94 -21.14 5.71
CA CYS A 109 17.87 -20.36 6.33
C CYS A 109 18.30 -18.98 6.83
N PHE A 110 19.06 -18.23 6.01
CA PHE A 110 19.28 -16.82 6.29
C PHE A 110 18.00 -15.99 6.15
N TRP A 111 17.74 -15.20 7.18
CA TRP A 111 16.59 -14.30 7.30
C TRP A 111 16.99 -12.87 6.95
N VAL A 112 16.28 -12.24 6.02
CA VAL A 112 16.43 -10.81 5.70
C VAL A 112 15.27 -10.03 6.31
N GLU A 113 15.58 -9.04 7.15
CA GLU A 113 14.57 -8.17 7.75
C GLU A 113 13.83 -7.33 6.70
N GLN A 114 12.54 -7.62 6.51
CA GLN A 114 11.62 -6.74 5.80
C GLN A 114 11.01 -5.69 6.73
N ARG A 115 10.98 -4.44 6.26
CA ARG A 115 10.63 -3.25 7.02
C ARG A 115 9.53 -2.47 6.31
N ILE A 116 8.42 -2.23 7.01
CA ILE A 116 7.24 -1.56 6.47
C ILE A 116 6.95 -0.27 7.27
N HIS A 117 6.53 0.77 6.56
CA HIS A 117 6.09 2.03 7.16
C HIS A 117 4.75 1.87 7.88
N ARG A 118 4.71 2.16 9.19
CA ARG A 118 3.45 2.17 9.94
C ARG A 118 2.56 3.34 9.53
N ALA A 119 1.33 3.06 9.14
CA ALA A 119 0.31 4.07 8.86
C ALA A 119 -0.10 4.83 10.15
N GLY A 120 -0.57 6.08 10.00
CA GLY A 120 -1.09 6.87 11.11
C GLY A 120 -1.15 8.37 10.80
N PRO A 121 -1.68 9.19 11.72
CA PRO A 121 -1.65 10.64 11.59
C PRO A 121 -0.21 11.17 11.54
N ARG A 122 -0.04 12.39 11.04
CA ARG A 122 1.24 13.09 10.91
C ARG A 122 1.06 14.55 11.31
N GLU A 123 2.07 15.13 11.95
CA GLU A 123 2.09 16.55 12.36
C GLU A 123 1.94 17.51 11.16
N LYS A 124 2.51 17.12 10.01
CA LYS A 124 2.50 17.90 8.77
C LYS A 124 1.79 17.10 7.67
N ILE A 125 0.85 17.75 6.98
CA ILE A 125 0.10 17.20 5.85
C ILE A 125 0.45 17.96 4.57
N TYR A 126 0.43 17.28 3.41
CA TYR A 126 0.78 17.87 2.12
C TYR A 126 -0.35 18.76 1.56
N PHE A 127 -1.59 18.30 1.66
CA PHE A 127 -2.75 19.00 1.12
C PHE A 127 -3.33 19.98 2.14
N ARG A 128 -3.72 21.17 1.68
CA ARG A 128 -4.59 22.08 2.44
C ARG A 128 -6.03 21.55 2.35
N PRO A 129 -6.70 21.21 3.48
CA PRO A 129 -8.00 20.54 3.45
C PRO A 129 -9.09 21.28 2.66
N GLU A 130 -9.06 22.62 2.67
CA GLU A 130 -10.03 23.48 1.97
C GLU A 130 -9.88 23.40 0.45
N GLN A 131 -8.75 22.89 -0.05
CA GLN A 131 -8.44 22.72 -1.47
C GLN A 131 -8.57 21.27 -1.94
N VAL A 132 -8.98 20.36 -1.06
CA VAL A 132 -9.16 18.95 -1.40
C VAL A 132 -10.51 18.75 -2.06
N LYS A 133 -10.51 18.09 -3.23
CA LYS A 133 -11.65 17.35 -3.74
C LYS A 133 -11.29 15.86 -3.71
N ALA A 134 -11.92 15.15 -2.79
CA ALA A 134 -11.71 13.73 -2.58
C ALA A 134 -12.80 12.91 -3.27
N ALA A 135 -12.40 11.98 -4.14
CA ALA A 135 -13.30 10.99 -4.73
C ALA A 135 -13.10 9.62 -4.08
N ILE A 136 -14.20 8.89 -3.86
CA ILE A 136 -14.19 7.51 -3.36
C ILE A 136 -14.82 6.61 -4.41
N ILE A 137 -14.20 5.46 -4.70
CA ILE A 137 -14.73 4.44 -5.63
C ILE A 137 -14.66 3.04 -5.02
N THR A 138 -15.66 2.22 -5.35
CA THR A 138 -15.70 0.79 -5.00
C THR A 138 -15.75 -0.07 -6.26
N CYS A 139 -14.80 -1.00 -6.41
CA CYS A 139 -14.61 -1.81 -7.61
C CYS A 139 -14.53 -3.31 -7.31
N GLY A 140 -14.77 -4.14 -8.33
CA GLY A 140 -14.71 -5.59 -8.26
C GLY A 140 -15.97 -6.22 -7.67
N GLY A 141 -15.82 -7.35 -6.96
CA GLY A 141 -16.92 -7.97 -6.22
C GLY A 141 -17.22 -7.29 -4.89
N LEU A 142 -18.45 -7.44 -4.39
CA LEU A 142 -18.85 -6.97 -3.06
C LEU A 142 -18.04 -7.67 -1.94
N CYS A 143 -18.00 -7.03 -0.78
CA CYS A 143 -17.36 -7.50 0.44
C CYS A 143 -18.09 -6.85 1.63
N PRO A 144 -18.33 -7.57 2.74
CA PRO A 144 -18.80 -6.95 3.99
C PRO A 144 -17.87 -5.83 4.43
N GLY A 145 -18.40 -4.76 5.03
CA GLY A 145 -17.61 -3.61 5.51
C GLY A 145 -17.25 -2.53 4.47
N LEU A 146 -17.65 -2.67 3.19
CA LEU A 146 -17.43 -1.62 2.19
C LEU A 146 -18.05 -0.27 2.60
N ASN A 147 -19.27 -0.30 3.12
CA ASN A 147 -19.97 0.90 3.62
C ASN A 147 -19.28 1.49 4.86
N ASP A 148 -18.70 0.68 5.74
CA ASP A 148 -17.89 1.14 6.87
C ASP A 148 -16.65 1.88 6.41
N VAL A 149 -15.94 1.36 5.40
CA VAL A 149 -14.75 2.03 4.85
C VAL A 149 -15.13 3.37 4.21
N ILE A 150 -16.18 3.41 3.38
CA ILE A 150 -16.71 4.67 2.79
C ILE A 150 -17.05 5.66 3.90
N ARG A 151 -17.81 5.22 4.91
CA ARG A 151 -18.25 6.06 6.04
C ARG A 151 -17.07 6.62 6.82
N HIS A 152 -16.08 5.81 7.16
CA HIS A 152 -14.93 6.26 7.95
C HIS A 152 -13.99 7.17 7.14
N ILE A 153 -13.82 6.96 5.84
CA ILE A 153 -13.11 7.91 4.97
C ILE A 153 -13.81 9.27 4.98
N VAL A 154 -15.12 9.32 4.73
CA VAL A 154 -15.90 10.58 4.71
C VAL A 154 -15.85 11.30 6.06
N ILE A 155 -16.10 10.59 7.16
CA ILE A 155 -16.05 11.18 8.52
C ILE A 155 -14.65 11.73 8.82
N THR A 156 -13.59 11.01 8.46
CA THR A 156 -12.20 11.43 8.70
C THR A 156 -11.85 12.65 7.87
N LEU A 157 -12.15 12.66 6.57
CA LEU A 157 -11.90 13.81 5.70
C LEU A 157 -12.60 15.08 6.22
N GLU A 158 -13.84 14.98 6.70
CA GLU A 158 -14.52 16.10 7.37
C GLU A 158 -13.86 16.54 8.69
N ILE A 159 -13.28 15.62 9.49
CA ILE A 159 -12.49 15.99 10.70
C ILE A 159 -11.28 16.84 10.30
N TYR A 160 -10.61 16.48 9.20
CA TYR A 160 -9.49 17.28 8.67
C TYR A 160 -9.94 18.60 8.01
N GLY A 161 -11.24 18.86 7.87
CA GLY A 161 -11.77 20.10 7.28
C GLY A 161 -11.99 20.07 5.76
N VAL A 162 -11.93 18.89 5.13
CA VAL A 162 -12.24 18.72 3.71
C VAL A 162 -13.74 18.95 3.47
N LYS A 163 -14.06 19.84 2.53
CA LYS A 163 -15.46 20.25 2.22
C LYS A 163 -16.04 19.62 0.97
N ASN A 164 -15.20 19.10 0.07
CA ASN A 164 -15.63 18.52 -1.20
C ASN A 164 -15.24 17.04 -1.24
N ILE A 165 -16.20 16.18 -0.90
CA ILE A 165 -16.06 14.74 -0.89
C ILE A 165 -17.16 14.16 -1.78
N VAL A 166 -16.78 13.34 -2.75
CA VAL A 166 -17.70 12.74 -3.72
C VAL A 166 -17.50 11.24 -3.82
N GLY A 167 -18.58 10.52 -4.09
CA GLY A 167 -18.56 9.14 -4.52
C GLY A 167 -18.71 9.09 -6.04
N ILE A 168 -17.92 8.25 -6.71
CA ILE A 168 -18.12 7.97 -8.14
C ILE A 168 -18.73 6.58 -8.26
N SER A 169 -19.93 6.55 -8.80
CA SER A 169 -20.78 5.36 -8.85
C SER A 169 -20.19 4.28 -9.77
N PHE A 170 -20.35 3.02 -9.36
CA PHE A 170 -19.95 1.83 -10.12
C PHE A 170 -18.47 1.82 -10.51
N GLY A 171 -17.58 2.18 -9.59
CA GLY A 171 -16.14 2.00 -9.74
C GLY A 171 -15.53 2.84 -10.85
N TYR A 172 -14.61 2.27 -11.63
CA TYR A 172 -13.95 2.99 -12.72
C TYR A 172 -14.91 3.43 -13.85
N LYS A 173 -16.04 2.73 -14.04
CA LYS A 173 -17.02 3.08 -15.07
C LYS A 173 -17.57 4.51 -14.91
N GLY A 174 -17.77 4.99 -13.68
CA GLY A 174 -18.31 6.33 -13.40
C GLY A 174 -17.39 7.50 -13.76
N PHE A 175 -16.17 7.25 -14.25
CA PHE A 175 -15.32 8.30 -14.83
C PHE A 175 -15.67 8.62 -16.29
N SER A 176 -16.15 7.64 -17.07
CA SER A 176 -16.50 7.78 -18.49
C SER A 176 -18.00 7.86 -18.76
N ASP A 177 -18.82 7.29 -17.89
CA ASP A 177 -20.27 7.24 -18.05
C ASP A 177 -20.90 8.61 -17.75
N LYS A 178 -21.58 9.20 -18.74
CA LYS A 178 -22.15 10.56 -18.65
C LYS A 178 -23.46 10.61 -17.88
N ASP A 179 -24.15 9.47 -17.73
CA ASP A 179 -25.40 9.37 -16.98
C ASP A 179 -25.12 9.18 -15.47
N LEU A 180 -23.86 8.88 -15.10
CA LEU A 180 -23.41 8.73 -13.71
C LEU A 180 -22.80 10.03 -13.18
N THR A 181 -23.59 10.79 -12.44
CA THR A 181 -23.14 12.00 -11.74
C THR A 181 -22.34 11.67 -10.47
N GLU A 182 -21.48 12.61 -10.06
CA GLU A 182 -20.79 12.55 -8.76
C GLU A 182 -21.81 12.63 -7.61
N MET A 183 -21.80 11.66 -6.70
CA MET A 183 -22.64 11.67 -5.50
C MET A 183 -21.96 12.50 -4.41
N PRO A 184 -22.54 13.62 -3.92
CA PRO A 184 -21.96 14.36 -2.80
C PRO A 184 -22.01 13.51 -1.52
N LEU A 185 -20.86 13.33 -0.87
CA LEU A 185 -20.74 12.58 0.37
C LEU A 185 -20.53 13.54 1.55
N SER A 186 -21.23 13.26 2.65
CA SER A 186 -21.09 13.97 3.92
C SER A 186 -21.47 13.05 5.08
N ARG A 187 -21.14 13.43 6.31
CA ARG A 187 -21.59 12.74 7.55
C ARG A 187 -23.05 12.36 7.55
N LYS A 188 -23.93 13.24 7.03
CA LYS A 188 -25.37 13.00 6.95
C LYS A 188 -25.72 11.88 5.97
N VAL A 189 -25.05 11.85 4.81
CA VAL A 189 -25.25 10.81 3.78
C VAL A 189 -24.73 9.46 4.26
N VAL A 190 -23.56 9.42 4.91
CA VAL A 190 -22.94 8.16 5.37
C VAL A 190 -23.35 7.72 6.77
N GLN A 191 -24.30 8.40 7.43
CA GLN A 191 -24.57 8.22 8.86
C GLN A 191 -24.80 6.74 9.24
N ASN A 192 -25.70 6.08 8.51
CA ASN A 192 -26.20 4.73 8.81
C ASN A 192 -25.80 3.66 7.79
N ILE A 193 -25.01 3.97 6.76
CA ILE A 193 -24.72 3.00 5.67
C ILE A 193 -23.98 1.74 6.16
N HIS A 194 -23.23 1.86 7.25
CA HIS A 194 -22.55 0.76 7.94
C HIS A 194 -23.49 -0.34 8.47
N LEU A 195 -24.79 -0.04 8.65
CA LEU A 195 -25.79 -1.03 9.05
C LEU A 195 -26.26 -1.92 7.88
N SER A 196 -25.77 -1.67 6.66
CA SER A 196 -26.16 -2.39 5.45
C SER A 196 -24.95 -2.99 4.75
N GLY A 197 -25.11 -4.21 4.24
CA GLY A 197 -24.14 -4.82 3.33
C GLY A 197 -24.08 -4.11 1.97
N GLY A 198 -23.20 -4.59 1.09
CA GLY A 198 -23.00 -4.02 -0.24
C GLY A 198 -22.18 -2.73 -0.23
N SER A 199 -22.41 -1.85 -1.20
CA SER A 199 -21.77 -0.52 -1.30
C SER A 199 -22.80 0.54 -1.72
N LEU A 200 -22.85 1.66 -0.99
CA LEU A 200 -23.60 2.86 -1.35
C LEU A 200 -23.32 3.33 -2.79
N LEU A 201 -22.08 3.16 -3.26
CA LEU A 201 -21.63 3.60 -4.57
C LEU A 201 -21.82 2.54 -5.67
N GLY A 202 -22.32 1.35 -5.32
CA GLY A 202 -22.32 0.19 -6.20
C GLY A 202 -20.90 -0.31 -6.54
N VAL A 203 -20.79 -1.36 -7.35
CA VAL A 203 -19.50 -1.87 -7.83
C VAL A 203 -19.59 -2.23 -9.30
N SER A 204 -18.44 -2.25 -9.99
CA SER A 204 -18.33 -2.80 -11.35
C SER A 204 -16.99 -3.51 -11.55
N ARG A 205 -16.91 -4.27 -12.65
CA ARG A 205 -15.70 -4.89 -13.19
C ARG A 205 -15.37 -4.21 -14.52
N GLY A 206 -14.08 -4.00 -14.78
CA GLY A 206 -13.61 -3.23 -15.93
C GLY A 206 -13.77 -1.71 -15.75
N GLY A 207 -13.59 -0.97 -16.85
CA GLY A 207 -13.66 0.49 -16.87
C GLY A 207 -13.07 1.07 -18.16
N PRO A 208 -13.10 2.40 -18.31
CA PRO A 208 -12.40 3.12 -19.39
C PRO A 208 -10.88 3.03 -19.24
N SER A 209 -10.15 3.55 -20.22
CA SER A 209 -8.69 3.59 -20.21
C SER A 209 -8.14 4.50 -19.10
N VAL A 210 -6.89 4.26 -18.72
CA VAL A 210 -6.19 5.07 -17.68
C VAL A 210 -6.11 6.55 -18.07
N SER A 211 -5.97 6.87 -19.36
CA SER A 211 -6.01 8.27 -19.82
C SER A 211 -7.36 8.89 -19.50
N GLU A 212 -8.46 8.28 -19.97
CA GLU A 212 -9.82 8.82 -19.79
C GLU A 212 -10.19 9.00 -18.30
N ILE A 213 -9.72 8.11 -17.43
CA ILE A 213 -9.88 8.27 -15.97
C ILE A 213 -9.13 9.51 -15.48
N VAL A 214 -7.88 9.71 -15.90
CA VAL A 214 -7.06 10.85 -15.46
C VAL A 214 -7.53 12.17 -16.09
N ASP A 215 -7.98 12.15 -17.34
CA ASP A 215 -8.62 13.27 -18.05
C ASP A 215 -9.89 13.70 -17.28
N SER A 216 -10.74 12.74 -16.91
CA SER A 216 -11.95 12.95 -16.11
C SER A 216 -11.64 13.43 -14.68
N MET A 217 -10.55 12.96 -14.06
CA MET A 217 -10.08 13.48 -12.77
C MET A 217 -9.60 14.94 -12.85
N GLU A 218 -8.92 15.30 -13.94
CA GLU A 218 -8.44 16.67 -14.18
C GLU A 218 -9.62 17.63 -14.42
N GLU A 219 -10.54 17.28 -15.32
CA GLU A 219 -11.78 18.04 -15.59
C GLU A 219 -12.62 18.24 -14.32
N ARG A 220 -12.80 17.18 -13.53
CA ARG A 220 -13.58 17.22 -12.27
C ARG A 220 -12.82 17.87 -11.12
N GLY A 221 -11.52 18.17 -11.27
CA GLY A 221 -10.67 18.77 -10.24
C GLY A 221 -10.34 17.87 -9.05
N ILE A 222 -10.35 16.53 -9.23
CA ILE A 222 -10.13 15.53 -8.17
C ILE A 222 -8.63 15.46 -7.85
N ASN A 223 -8.26 15.68 -6.58
CA ASN A 223 -6.86 15.63 -6.12
C ASN A 223 -6.59 14.61 -5.00
N MET A 224 -7.62 13.94 -4.50
CA MET A 224 -7.49 12.67 -3.76
C MET A 224 -8.43 11.64 -4.35
N LEU A 225 -7.94 10.43 -4.64
CA LEU A 225 -8.75 9.30 -5.10
C LEU A 225 -8.55 8.11 -4.16
N PHE A 226 -9.62 7.71 -3.47
CA PHE A 226 -9.66 6.51 -2.63
C PHE A 226 -10.26 5.35 -3.43
N VAL A 227 -9.48 4.28 -3.59
CA VAL A 227 -9.78 3.14 -4.46
C VAL A 227 -9.97 1.88 -3.62
N LEU A 228 -11.22 1.49 -3.38
CA LEU A 228 -11.58 0.31 -2.60
C LEU A 228 -11.77 -0.88 -3.56
N GLY A 229 -10.90 -1.87 -3.50
CA GLY A 229 -10.92 -3.00 -4.44
C GLY A 229 -9.86 -4.06 -4.19
N GLY A 230 -9.87 -5.11 -5.02
CA GLY A 230 -8.86 -6.19 -4.98
C GLY A 230 -7.70 -5.95 -5.95
N ASN A 231 -6.89 -6.98 -6.19
CA ASN A 231 -5.63 -6.92 -6.96
C ASN A 231 -5.76 -6.19 -8.32
N GLY A 232 -6.74 -6.56 -9.16
CA GLY A 232 -6.98 -5.89 -10.45
C GLY A 232 -7.37 -4.42 -10.33
N THR A 233 -8.04 -4.03 -9.23
CA THR A 233 -8.34 -2.63 -8.94
C THR A 233 -7.09 -1.87 -8.52
N HIS A 234 -6.24 -2.46 -7.67
CA HIS A 234 -4.99 -1.82 -7.24
C HIS A 234 -3.96 -1.71 -8.37
N ALA A 235 -3.95 -2.65 -9.32
CA ALA A 235 -3.20 -2.51 -10.57
C ALA A 235 -3.67 -1.27 -11.36
N GLY A 236 -4.99 -1.05 -11.47
CA GLY A 236 -5.57 0.17 -12.04
C GLY A 236 -5.16 1.44 -11.27
N ALA A 237 -5.21 1.41 -9.93
CA ALA A 237 -4.80 2.53 -9.08
C ALA A 237 -3.32 2.91 -9.27
N ASN A 238 -2.43 1.92 -9.39
CA ASN A 238 -1.02 2.13 -9.70
C ASN A 238 -0.83 2.73 -11.11
N ALA A 239 -1.57 2.26 -12.10
CA ALA A 239 -1.51 2.82 -13.46
C ALA A 239 -1.96 4.30 -13.49
N ILE A 240 -3.07 4.62 -12.81
CA ILE A 240 -3.57 6.01 -12.63
C ILE A 240 -2.51 6.87 -11.92
N HIS A 241 -1.92 6.38 -10.83
CA HIS A 241 -0.86 7.08 -10.11
C HIS A 241 0.33 7.41 -11.02
N ASN A 242 0.78 6.46 -11.85
CA ASN A 242 1.91 6.65 -12.76
C ASN A 242 1.59 7.66 -13.88
N GLU A 243 0.37 7.64 -14.43
CA GLU A 243 -0.06 8.62 -15.43
C GLU A 243 -0.22 10.03 -14.82
N CYS A 244 -0.82 10.17 -13.63
CA CYS A 244 -0.84 11.43 -12.89
C CYS A 244 0.58 11.97 -12.62
N ARG A 245 1.54 11.10 -12.25
CA ARG A 245 2.96 11.49 -12.08
C ARG A 245 3.60 11.96 -13.38
N LYS A 246 3.37 11.25 -14.48
CA LYS A 246 3.86 11.62 -15.83
C LYS A 246 3.33 13.00 -16.25
N ARG A 247 2.06 13.30 -15.95
CA ARG A 247 1.42 14.61 -16.15
C ARG A 247 1.77 15.66 -15.09
N LYS A 248 2.57 15.32 -14.07
CA LYS A 248 2.96 16.18 -12.93
C LYS A 248 1.76 16.71 -12.11
N MET A 249 0.64 15.99 -12.13
CA MET A 249 -0.56 16.34 -11.37
C MET A 249 -0.33 16.14 -9.87
N LYS A 250 -0.83 17.06 -9.05
CA LYS A 250 -0.73 17.01 -7.58
C LYS A 250 -1.88 16.19 -6.98
N VAL A 251 -1.88 14.89 -7.28
CA VAL A 251 -2.95 13.94 -6.91
C VAL A 251 -2.40 12.85 -6.00
N ALA A 252 -3.14 12.52 -4.94
CA ALA A 252 -2.94 11.30 -4.17
C ALA A 252 -3.90 10.20 -4.64
N VAL A 253 -3.37 9.01 -4.95
CA VAL A 253 -4.17 7.81 -5.22
C VAL A 253 -3.92 6.84 -4.06
N VAL A 254 -4.98 6.48 -3.33
CA VAL A 254 -4.92 5.70 -2.10
C VAL A 254 -5.71 4.41 -2.30
N GLY A 255 -5.01 3.27 -2.39
CA GLY A 255 -5.63 1.96 -2.44
C GLY A 255 -6.10 1.51 -1.05
N VAL A 256 -7.33 1.01 -0.94
CA VAL A 256 -7.81 0.27 0.23
C VAL A 256 -8.03 -1.19 -0.17
N PRO A 257 -7.31 -2.15 0.44
CA PRO A 257 -7.35 -3.57 0.07
C PRO A 257 -8.67 -4.23 0.46
N LYS A 258 -9.42 -4.72 -0.53
CA LYS A 258 -10.73 -5.36 -0.39
C LYS A 258 -10.72 -6.76 -1.03
N THR A 259 -10.51 -7.77 -0.21
CA THR A 259 -10.71 -9.19 -0.54
C THR A 259 -11.37 -9.87 0.65
N ILE A 260 -12.26 -10.83 0.40
CA ILE A 260 -12.73 -11.76 1.43
C ILE A 260 -11.79 -12.95 1.56
N ASP A 261 -11.03 -13.31 0.51
CA ASP A 261 -10.19 -14.51 0.47
C ASP A 261 -8.92 -14.41 1.35
N ASN A 262 -8.71 -13.26 2.02
CA ASN A 262 -7.55 -12.91 2.83
C ASN A 262 -6.19 -13.16 2.13
N ASP A 263 -6.16 -12.94 0.81
CA ASP A 263 -5.08 -13.32 -0.11
C ASP A 263 -4.08 -12.19 -0.41
N ILE A 264 -3.98 -11.17 0.46
CA ILE A 264 -3.10 -10.01 0.26
C ILE A 264 -1.83 -10.16 1.12
N LEU A 265 -0.70 -10.30 0.42
CA LEU A 265 0.63 -10.39 1.03
C LEU A 265 0.92 -9.20 1.95
N HIS A 266 1.69 -9.47 3.02
CA HIS A 266 2.04 -8.52 4.08
C HIS A 266 0.84 -8.00 4.92
N MET A 267 -0.33 -8.63 4.82
CA MET A 267 -1.47 -8.37 5.69
C MET A 267 -1.96 -9.68 6.32
N ASP A 268 -1.98 -9.77 7.65
CA ASP A 268 -2.57 -10.93 8.35
C ASP A 268 -4.08 -11.04 8.09
N LYS A 269 -4.75 -9.90 7.85
CA LYS A 269 -6.21 -9.79 7.86
C LYS A 269 -6.74 -8.67 6.97
N THR A 270 -7.69 -8.99 6.10
CA THR A 270 -8.46 -8.05 5.29
C THR A 270 -9.89 -7.89 5.81
N PHE A 271 -10.49 -6.71 5.58
CA PHE A 271 -11.84 -6.46 6.07
C PHE A 271 -12.87 -7.32 5.33
N GLY A 272 -13.88 -7.78 6.06
CA GLY A 272 -14.93 -8.68 5.55
C GLY A 272 -14.59 -10.18 5.59
N PHE A 273 -13.33 -10.56 5.85
CA PHE A 273 -12.94 -11.96 6.03
C PHE A 273 -13.69 -12.65 7.19
N ASP A 274 -13.70 -12.06 8.39
CA ASP A 274 -14.42 -12.62 9.55
C ASP A 274 -15.90 -12.84 9.25
N THR A 275 -16.55 -11.86 8.63
CA THR A 275 -17.97 -11.97 8.26
C THR A 275 -18.19 -13.09 7.23
N ALA A 276 -17.25 -13.30 6.29
CA ALA A 276 -17.32 -14.42 5.37
C ALA A 276 -17.15 -15.78 6.08
N VAL A 277 -16.28 -15.86 7.10
CA VAL A 277 -16.10 -17.08 7.93
C VAL A 277 -17.34 -17.35 8.81
N GLU A 278 -17.97 -16.32 9.36
CA GLU A 278 -19.23 -16.45 10.14
C GLU A 278 -20.41 -16.92 9.28
N GLU A 279 -20.62 -16.32 8.10
CA GLU A 279 -21.69 -16.79 7.20
C GLU A 279 -21.38 -18.17 6.60
N ALA A 280 -20.10 -18.49 6.35
CA ALA A 280 -19.67 -19.82 5.93
C ALA A 280 -19.97 -20.90 6.99
N GLN A 281 -19.71 -20.61 8.28
CA GLN A 281 -20.10 -21.51 9.38
C GLN A 281 -21.62 -21.75 9.39
N ARG A 282 -22.46 -20.75 9.11
CA ARG A 282 -23.92 -20.97 9.00
C ARG A 282 -24.30 -21.90 7.85
N ALA A 283 -23.67 -21.75 6.69
CA ALA A 283 -23.87 -22.67 5.56
C ALA A 283 -23.44 -24.11 5.90
N ILE A 284 -22.29 -24.28 6.57
CA ILE A 284 -21.82 -25.59 7.06
C ILE A 284 -22.80 -26.20 8.06
N ASN A 285 -23.31 -25.43 9.02
CA ASN A 285 -24.30 -25.90 9.99
C ASN A 285 -25.57 -26.42 9.31
N SER A 286 -26.10 -25.73 8.30
CA SER A 286 -27.25 -26.20 7.52
C SER A 286 -26.95 -27.52 6.79
N ALA A 287 -25.79 -27.60 6.12
CA ALA A 287 -25.37 -28.80 5.40
C ALA A 287 -25.13 -30.00 6.34
N TYR A 288 -24.59 -29.77 7.53
CA TYR A 288 -24.43 -30.78 8.56
C TYR A 288 -25.77 -31.34 9.03
N ILE A 289 -26.74 -30.46 9.31
CA ILE A 289 -28.09 -30.86 9.76
C ILE A 289 -28.79 -31.71 8.69
N GLU A 290 -28.76 -31.29 7.42
CA GLU A 290 -29.38 -32.04 6.34
C GLU A 290 -28.66 -33.37 6.06
N ALA A 291 -27.33 -33.39 6.05
CA ALA A 291 -26.54 -34.62 5.86
C ALA A 291 -26.80 -35.66 6.97
N HIS A 292 -26.95 -35.25 8.23
CA HIS A 292 -27.23 -36.17 9.34
C HIS A 292 -28.72 -36.57 9.43
N SER A 293 -29.61 -35.82 8.79
CA SER A 293 -31.05 -36.14 8.74
C SER A 293 -31.41 -37.11 7.61
N ALA A 294 -30.56 -37.23 6.58
CA ALA A 294 -30.74 -38.16 5.46
C ALA A 294 -29.99 -39.48 5.69
N TYR A 295 -30.59 -40.59 5.27
CA TYR A 295 -29.92 -41.90 5.27
C TYR A 295 -28.75 -41.88 4.29
N HIS A 296 -27.53 -42.10 4.79
CA HIS A 296 -26.28 -41.96 4.04
C HIS A 296 -26.09 -40.54 3.44
N GLY A 297 -26.53 -39.49 4.14
CA GLY A 297 -26.54 -38.13 3.62
C GLY A 297 -25.15 -37.51 3.44
N ILE A 298 -24.98 -36.74 2.36
CA ILE A 298 -23.78 -35.94 2.07
C ILE A 298 -24.17 -34.48 1.91
N GLY A 299 -23.60 -33.61 2.76
CA GLY A 299 -23.71 -32.16 2.65
C GLY A 299 -22.45 -31.57 2.03
N ILE A 300 -22.55 -30.96 0.86
CA ILE A 300 -21.45 -30.30 0.15
C ILE A 300 -21.65 -28.79 0.22
N VAL A 301 -20.65 -28.03 0.66
CA VAL A 301 -20.72 -26.57 0.83
C VAL A 301 -19.64 -25.91 0.00
N LYS A 302 -20.03 -25.10 -0.99
CA LYS A 302 -19.08 -24.39 -1.85
C LYS A 302 -18.84 -22.96 -1.37
N LEU A 303 -17.68 -22.74 -0.76
CA LEU A 303 -17.26 -21.46 -0.21
C LEU A 303 -16.36 -20.65 -1.16
N MET A 304 -16.18 -19.39 -0.81
CA MET A 304 -15.24 -18.46 -1.45
C MET A 304 -13.78 -18.87 -1.16
N GLY A 305 -12.84 -18.45 -2.00
CA GLY A 305 -11.46 -18.92 -1.99
C GLY A 305 -10.95 -19.25 -3.39
N ARG A 306 -10.64 -18.23 -4.19
CA ARG A 306 -10.26 -18.37 -5.61
C ARG A 306 -8.88 -18.98 -5.81
N ASN A 307 -7.90 -18.49 -5.04
CA ASN A 307 -6.51 -18.97 -5.07
C ASN A 307 -6.02 -19.43 -3.69
N SER A 308 -6.80 -19.17 -2.64
CA SER A 308 -6.48 -19.49 -1.24
C SER A 308 -7.68 -20.18 -0.57
N GLY A 309 -7.38 -21.05 0.38
CA GLY A 309 -8.34 -21.82 1.17
C GLY A 309 -8.72 -21.19 2.50
N PHE A 310 -8.29 -19.96 2.82
CA PHE A 310 -8.38 -19.41 4.17
C PHE A 310 -9.80 -19.40 4.76
N ILE A 311 -10.82 -19.04 3.97
CA ILE A 311 -12.23 -19.08 4.42
C ILE A 311 -12.65 -20.52 4.69
N ALA A 312 -12.42 -21.43 3.72
CA ALA A 312 -12.82 -22.83 3.82
C ALA A 312 -12.14 -23.53 5.02
N MET A 313 -10.83 -23.33 5.20
CA MET A 313 -10.07 -23.86 6.32
C MET A 313 -10.57 -23.31 7.66
N GLN A 314 -10.70 -21.99 7.82
CA GLN A 314 -11.14 -21.42 9.10
C GLN A 314 -12.59 -21.75 9.44
N ALA A 315 -13.50 -21.72 8.46
CA ALA A 315 -14.90 -22.12 8.69
C ALA A 315 -15.05 -23.62 9.02
N SER A 316 -14.23 -24.48 8.41
CA SER A 316 -14.17 -25.91 8.74
C SER A 316 -13.69 -26.14 10.18
N LEU A 317 -12.60 -25.47 10.58
CA LEU A 317 -12.05 -25.58 11.94
C LEU A 317 -12.96 -24.98 13.01
N ALA A 318 -13.59 -23.83 12.73
CA ALA A 318 -14.46 -23.14 13.68
C ALA A 318 -15.81 -23.87 13.87
N SER A 319 -16.37 -24.46 12.81
CA SER A 319 -17.62 -25.25 12.91
C SER A 319 -17.40 -26.61 13.59
N GLY A 320 -16.23 -27.24 13.40
CA GLY A 320 -15.94 -28.59 13.92
C GLY A 320 -16.78 -29.70 13.28
N GLN A 321 -17.46 -29.42 12.16
CA GLN A 321 -18.46 -30.30 11.53
C GLN A 321 -18.03 -30.89 10.18
N VAL A 322 -17.01 -30.31 9.55
CA VAL A 322 -16.53 -30.70 8.22
C VAL A 322 -15.65 -31.94 8.33
N ASP A 323 -16.01 -33.00 7.60
CA ASP A 323 -15.23 -34.23 7.51
C ASP A 323 -14.15 -34.15 6.42
N ILE A 324 -14.42 -33.43 5.32
CA ILE A 324 -13.48 -33.25 4.20
C ILE A 324 -13.41 -31.77 3.82
N CYS A 325 -12.24 -31.15 3.90
CA CYS A 325 -11.99 -29.78 3.45
C CYS A 325 -11.11 -29.78 2.19
N LEU A 326 -11.63 -29.28 1.07
CA LEU A 326 -10.94 -29.19 -0.22
C LEU A 326 -10.59 -27.73 -0.52
N ILE A 327 -9.28 -27.44 -0.63
CA ILE A 327 -8.73 -26.09 -0.80
C ILE A 327 -7.77 -26.02 -2.01
N PRO A 328 -7.54 -24.84 -2.62
CA PRO A 328 -6.69 -24.71 -3.81
C PRO A 328 -5.22 -25.13 -3.59
N GLU A 329 -4.71 -24.99 -2.36
CA GLU A 329 -3.31 -25.24 -2.01
C GLU A 329 -2.95 -26.72 -1.88
N VAL A 330 -3.94 -27.61 -1.69
CA VAL A 330 -3.72 -29.03 -1.43
C VAL A 330 -4.24 -29.87 -2.60
N PRO A 331 -3.37 -30.44 -3.45
CA PRO A 331 -3.79 -31.30 -4.55
C PRO A 331 -4.46 -32.59 -4.04
N PHE A 332 -5.54 -33.01 -4.69
CA PHE A 332 -6.26 -34.25 -4.39
C PHE A 332 -6.75 -34.93 -5.68
N ASN A 333 -7.13 -36.21 -5.55
CA ASN A 333 -7.77 -36.99 -6.61
C ASN A 333 -9.22 -37.31 -6.20
N ILE A 334 -10.16 -37.30 -7.14
CA ILE A 334 -11.55 -37.73 -6.89
C ILE A 334 -11.59 -39.25 -6.65
N HIS A 335 -11.01 -40.01 -7.58
CA HIS A 335 -11.01 -41.48 -7.57
C HIS A 335 -9.69 -42.08 -7.07
N GLY A 336 -9.66 -43.41 -6.98
CA GLY A 336 -8.47 -44.20 -6.67
C GLY A 336 -8.34 -44.58 -5.17
N PRO A 337 -7.27 -45.28 -4.80
CA PRO A 337 -7.12 -45.85 -3.45
C PRO A 337 -6.99 -44.81 -2.33
N ASN A 338 -6.62 -43.57 -2.68
CA ASN A 338 -6.53 -42.40 -1.80
C ASN A 338 -7.45 -41.26 -2.29
N GLY A 339 -8.48 -41.57 -3.08
CA GLY A 339 -9.39 -40.59 -3.66
C GLY A 339 -10.47 -40.11 -2.69
N VAL A 340 -10.96 -38.89 -2.88
CA VAL A 340 -12.01 -38.26 -2.05
C VAL A 340 -13.26 -39.13 -1.97
N LEU A 341 -13.73 -39.72 -3.08
CA LEU A 341 -14.93 -40.59 -3.09
C LEU A 341 -14.76 -41.85 -2.22
N LYS A 342 -13.56 -42.43 -2.18
CA LYS A 342 -13.30 -43.61 -1.35
C LYS A 342 -13.31 -43.27 0.13
N HIS A 343 -12.76 -42.12 0.53
CA HIS A 343 -12.82 -41.66 1.91
C HIS A 343 -14.26 -41.29 2.30
N MET A 344 -15.02 -40.68 1.40
CA MET A 344 -16.44 -40.38 1.54
C MET A 344 -17.31 -41.63 1.77
N LYS A 345 -17.07 -42.71 1.02
CA LYS A 345 -17.70 -44.03 1.25
C LYS A 345 -17.38 -44.58 2.65
N TYR A 346 -16.11 -44.53 3.06
CA TYR A 346 -15.69 -44.94 4.40
C TYR A 346 -16.39 -44.13 5.51
N LEU A 347 -16.55 -42.81 5.33
CA LEU A 347 -17.29 -41.97 6.28
C LEU A 347 -18.77 -42.37 6.36
N ILE A 348 -19.41 -42.64 5.23
CA ILE A 348 -20.82 -43.10 5.22
C ILE A 348 -20.97 -44.46 5.89
N GLU A 349 -20.07 -45.41 5.63
CA GLU A 349 -20.08 -46.74 6.25
C GLU A 349 -19.84 -46.71 7.77
N THR A 350 -19.11 -45.71 8.29
CA THR A 350 -18.69 -45.65 9.71
C THR A 350 -19.43 -44.60 10.56
N LYS A 351 -19.85 -43.49 9.97
CA LYS A 351 -20.55 -42.35 10.59
C LYS A 351 -22.01 -42.23 10.14
N GLY A 352 -22.38 -42.81 8.99
CA GLY A 352 -23.73 -42.72 8.40
C GLY A 352 -24.00 -41.44 7.58
N SER A 353 -23.07 -40.49 7.56
CA SER A 353 -23.14 -39.23 6.80
C SER A 353 -21.75 -38.63 6.59
N ALA A 354 -21.64 -37.62 5.71
CA ALA A 354 -20.41 -36.84 5.52
C ALA A 354 -20.69 -35.36 5.21
N VAL A 355 -19.84 -34.45 5.70
CA VAL A 355 -19.86 -33.02 5.34
C VAL A 355 -18.58 -32.63 4.64
N ILE A 356 -18.71 -31.99 3.47
CA ILE A 356 -17.62 -31.64 2.56
C ILE A 356 -17.63 -30.13 2.35
N CYS A 357 -16.54 -29.46 2.71
CA CYS A 357 -16.32 -28.05 2.43
C CYS A 357 -15.39 -27.92 1.21
N VAL A 358 -15.77 -27.08 0.24
CA VAL A 358 -15.05 -26.90 -1.03
C VAL A 358 -14.84 -25.42 -1.31
N ALA A 359 -13.60 -24.95 -1.40
CA ALA A 359 -13.31 -23.59 -1.90
C ALA A 359 -13.50 -23.51 -3.43
N GLU A 360 -13.95 -22.38 -3.97
CA GLU A 360 -14.20 -22.24 -5.43
C GLU A 360 -12.99 -22.56 -6.32
N GLY A 361 -11.77 -22.30 -5.85
CA GLY A 361 -10.52 -22.62 -6.55
C GLY A 361 -10.04 -24.08 -6.44
N ALA A 362 -10.68 -24.90 -5.60
CA ALA A 362 -10.28 -26.30 -5.43
C ALA A 362 -10.62 -27.13 -6.68
N GLY A 363 -9.78 -28.12 -7.01
CA GLY A 363 -10.05 -29.09 -8.07
C GLY A 363 -10.11 -28.54 -9.51
N GLN A 364 -9.72 -27.29 -9.76
CA GLN A 364 -9.77 -26.67 -11.10
C GLN A 364 -8.88 -27.37 -12.14
N ASN A 365 -7.92 -28.19 -11.71
CA ASN A 365 -7.10 -29.06 -12.56
C ASN A 365 -7.82 -30.36 -13.00
N LEU A 366 -8.96 -30.68 -12.39
CA LEU A 366 -9.79 -31.86 -12.68
C LEU A 366 -10.99 -31.51 -13.58
N LEU A 367 -11.22 -30.22 -13.85
CA LEU A 367 -12.28 -29.71 -14.71
C LEU A 367 -11.77 -29.37 -16.12
N GLU A 368 -12.66 -29.41 -17.10
CA GLU A 368 -12.36 -28.90 -18.45
C GLU A 368 -12.14 -27.37 -18.43
N LYS A 369 -11.05 -26.92 -19.06
CA LYS A 369 -10.69 -25.50 -19.10
C LYS A 369 -11.48 -24.77 -20.19
N THR A 370 -12.46 -23.98 -19.76
CA THR A 370 -13.32 -23.19 -20.66
C THR A 370 -12.64 -21.97 -21.29
N ASN A 371 -11.45 -21.58 -20.80
CA ASN A 371 -10.69 -20.38 -21.22
C ASN A 371 -11.46 -19.04 -21.19
N ALA A 372 -12.69 -19.02 -20.66
CA ALA A 372 -13.56 -17.86 -20.60
C ALA A 372 -13.03 -16.83 -19.59
N LYS A 373 -13.25 -15.54 -19.89
CA LYS A 373 -12.79 -14.42 -19.06
C LYS A 373 -13.93 -13.47 -18.70
N ASP A 374 -13.85 -12.87 -17.52
CA ASP A 374 -14.76 -11.80 -17.10
C ASP A 374 -14.40 -10.45 -17.76
N ALA A 375 -15.23 -9.43 -17.52
CA ALA A 375 -15.02 -8.07 -18.02
C ALA A 375 -13.76 -7.35 -17.47
N SER A 376 -13.00 -7.99 -16.59
CA SER A 376 -11.68 -7.53 -16.09
C SER A 376 -10.53 -8.43 -16.55
N GLY A 377 -10.79 -9.39 -17.44
CA GLY A 377 -9.79 -10.31 -17.99
C GLY A 377 -9.43 -11.50 -17.10
N ASN A 378 -10.11 -11.69 -15.95
CA ASN A 378 -9.87 -12.82 -15.05
C ASN A 378 -10.53 -14.09 -15.62
N THR A 379 -9.84 -15.23 -15.54
CA THR A 379 -10.42 -16.53 -15.89
C THR A 379 -11.66 -16.83 -15.04
N ILE A 380 -12.71 -17.31 -15.67
CA ILE A 380 -13.91 -17.84 -15.01
C ILE A 380 -13.60 -19.28 -14.58
N LEU A 381 -13.81 -19.57 -13.30
CA LEU A 381 -13.58 -20.91 -12.73
C LEU A 381 -14.74 -21.86 -13.10
N GLY A 382 -14.46 -23.15 -13.21
CA GLY A 382 -15.50 -24.17 -13.28
C GLY A 382 -16.10 -24.45 -11.90
N ASP A 383 -17.36 -24.89 -11.83
CA ASP A 383 -17.99 -25.21 -10.55
C ASP A 383 -17.61 -26.63 -10.09
N PHE A 384 -16.53 -26.73 -9.30
CA PHE A 384 -16.10 -28.01 -8.75
C PHE A 384 -17.10 -28.60 -7.75
N GLY A 385 -17.89 -27.77 -7.06
CA GLY A 385 -18.92 -28.22 -6.12
C GLY A 385 -20.05 -28.98 -6.84
N VAL A 386 -20.46 -28.50 -8.02
CA VAL A 386 -21.41 -29.22 -8.89
C VAL A 386 -20.80 -30.51 -9.45
N HIS A 387 -19.53 -30.50 -9.84
CA HIS A 387 -18.86 -31.69 -10.37
C HIS A 387 -18.72 -32.79 -9.31
N ILE A 388 -18.17 -32.50 -8.12
CA ILE A 388 -18.02 -33.51 -7.06
C ILE A 388 -19.37 -34.02 -6.55
N ARG A 389 -20.44 -33.21 -6.60
CA ARG A 389 -21.81 -33.66 -6.32
C ARG A 389 -22.26 -34.74 -7.32
N GLN A 390 -21.97 -34.55 -8.61
CA GLN A 390 -22.34 -35.51 -9.65
C GLN A 390 -21.57 -36.83 -9.47
N GLU A 391 -20.25 -36.75 -9.28
CA GLU A 391 -19.38 -37.89 -9.00
C GLU A 391 -19.83 -38.68 -7.76
N ALA A 392 -20.19 -37.98 -6.67
CA ALA A 392 -20.69 -38.61 -5.45
C ALA A 392 -22.06 -39.28 -5.66
N TYR A 393 -22.95 -38.67 -6.45
CA TYR A 393 -24.26 -39.25 -6.75
C TYR A 393 -24.13 -40.57 -7.54
N GLU A 394 -23.25 -40.60 -8.54
CA GLU A 394 -23.02 -41.78 -9.39
C GLU A 394 -22.29 -42.91 -8.65
N ASP A 395 -21.22 -42.61 -7.91
CA ASP A 395 -20.39 -43.66 -7.29
C ASP A 395 -20.89 -44.12 -5.90
N VAL A 396 -21.68 -43.30 -5.20
CA VAL A 396 -22.11 -43.56 -3.80
C VAL A 396 -23.61 -43.82 -3.67
N SER A 397 -24.45 -43.47 -4.67
CA SER A 397 -25.90 -43.76 -4.70
C SER A 397 -26.65 -43.32 -3.43
N CYS A 398 -26.45 -42.06 -3.03
CA CYS A 398 -26.90 -41.51 -1.75
C CYS A 398 -27.53 -40.11 -1.90
N CYS A 399 -28.07 -39.57 -0.80
CA CYS A 399 -28.66 -38.23 -0.80
C CYS A 399 -27.55 -37.17 -0.73
N VAL A 400 -27.25 -36.53 -1.86
CA VAL A 400 -26.20 -35.48 -1.96
C VAL A 400 -26.84 -34.11 -2.13
N ILE A 401 -26.51 -33.18 -1.24
CA ILE A 401 -27.07 -31.84 -1.17
C ILE A 401 -25.94 -30.82 -1.30
N LEU A 402 -26.15 -29.77 -2.10
CA LEU A 402 -25.15 -28.73 -2.38
C LEU A 402 -25.65 -27.36 -1.94
N PHE A 403 -24.81 -26.66 -1.16
CA PHE A 403 -25.01 -25.33 -0.58
C PHE A 403 -24.01 -24.33 -1.18
#